data_AF-A0A6J5TJ66-F1
#
_entry.id   AF-A0A6J5TJ66-F1
#
_cell.length_a   1.000
_cell.length_b   1.000
_cell.length_c   1.000
_cell.angle_alpha   90.00
_cell.angle_beta   90.00
_cell.angle_gamma   90.00
#
_symmetry.space_group_name_H-M   'P 1'
#
loop_
_entity.id
_entity.type
_entity.pdbx_description
1 polymer ?
#
loop_
_entity_poly.entity_id
_entity_poly.type
_entity_poly.pdbx_seq_one_letter_code
_entity_poly.pdbx_strand_id
1 'polypeptide(L)'
;MYKSRLHELCQQRKWCLPEYNATKLVLVHNPRFSAFITINGAAFDMVQLVMSSKEAQNDAVRLALAHFTDLQPRQTNQPSLPASSSKTVLG
;
A
#
# COMPACT_ATOMS: atom_id res chain seq x y z
N MET A 1 0.51 -11.61 -0.34
CA MET A 1 1.58 -10.97 0.44
C MET A 1 1.56 -9.45 0.28
N TYR A 2 1.66 -8.87 -0.92
CA TYR A 2 1.68 -7.40 -1.06
C TYR A 2 0.33 -6.70 -0.81
N LYS A 3 -0.79 -7.27 -1.30
CA LYS A 3 -2.13 -6.70 -1.07
C LYS A 3 -2.48 -6.56 0.42
N SER A 4 -2.14 -7.56 1.24
CA SER A 4 -2.38 -7.53 2.69
C SER A 4 -1.60 -6.42 3.37
N ARG A 5 -0.32 -6.25 3.06
CA ARG A 5 0.50 -5.15 3.60
C ARG A 5 -0.05 -3.78 3.23
N LEU A 6 -0.49 -3.61 1.98
CA LEU A 6 -1.09 -2.36 1.53
C LEU A 6 -2.41 -2.07 2.25
N HIS A 7 -3.21 -3.11 2.49
CA HIS A 7 -4.45 -3.01 3.24
C HIS A 7 -4.20 -2.63 4.71
N GLU A 8 -3.27 -3.30 5.38
CA GLU A 8 -2.84 -2.99 6.75
C GLU A 8 -2.33 -1.55 6.86
N LEU A 9 -1.53 -1.09 5.89
CA LEU A 9 -1.04 0.29 5.85
C LEU A 9 -2.19 1.30 5.75
N CYS A 10 -3.18 1.05 4.88
CA CYS A 10 -4.35 1.92 4.75
C CYS A 10 -5.14 1.98 6.06
N GLN A 11 -5.34 0.83 6.73
CA GLN A 11 -6.00 0.77 8.03
C GLN A 11 -5.23 1.55 9.11
N GLN A 12 -3.91 1.36 9.21
CA GLN A 12 -3.05 2.07 10.17
C GLN A 12 -3.07 3.59 9.96
N ARG A 13 -3.11 4.04 8.70
CA ARG A 13 -3.14 5.45 8.32
C ARG A 13 -4.55 6.05 8.29
N LYS A 14 -5.60 5.25 8.55
CA LYS A 14 -7.02 5.61 8.40
C LYS A 14 -7.35 6.13 6.99
N TRP A 15 -6.69 5.60 5.98
CA TRP A 15 -6.98 5.88 4.57
C TRP A 15 -8.10 4.99 4.05
N CYS A 16 -8.77 5.46 3.00
CA CYS A 16 -9.69 4.63 2.22
C CYS A 16 -8.97 3.39 1.68
N LEU A 17 -9.73 2.32 1.45
CA LEU A 17 -9.19 1.09 0.88
C LEU A 17 -8.60 1.35 -0.52
N PRO A 18 -7.50 0.66 -0.89
CA PRO A 18 -6.86 0.87 -2.17
C PRO A 18 -7.74 0.36 -3.32
N GLU A 19 -7.86 1.17 -4.37
CA GLU A 19 -8.56 0.80 -5.60
C GLU A 19 -7.58 0.17 -6.59
N TYR A 20 -7.88 -1.05 -7.04
CA TYR A 20 -7.05 -1.80 -7.96
C TYR A 20 -7.63 -1.76 -9.36
N ASN A 21 -6.92 -1.15 -10.29
CA ASN A 21 -7.31 -1.10 -11.68
C ASN A 21 -6.25 -1.80 -12.53
N ALA A 22 -6.70 -2.64 -13.45
CA ALA A 22 -5.81 -3.34 -14.37
C ALA A 22 -6.41 -3.28 -15.78
N THR A 23 -5.60 -2.83 -16.73
CA THR A 23 -5.99 -2.71 -18.12
C THR A 23 -5.22 -3.74 -18.93
N LYS A 24 -5.95 -4.63 -19.61
CA LYS A 24 -5.38 -5.55 -20.60
C LYS A 24 -5.32 -4.82 -21.95
N LEU A 25 -4.12 -4.62 -22.47
CA LEU A 25 -3.92 -3.85 -23.71
C LEU A 25 -3.77 -4.73 -24.97
N VAL A 26 -3.42 -6.02 -24.85
CA VAL A 26 -3.15 -6.88 -26.03
C VAL A 26 -3.90 -8.22 -25.96
N LEU A 27 -4.38 -8.71 -27.12
CA LEU A 27 -5.19 -9.93 -27.26
C LEU A 27 -4.47 -11.10 -27.97
N VAL A 28 -4.95 -12.30 -27.62
CA VAL A 28 -4.73 -13.68 -28.07
C VAL A 28 -3.30 -14.21 -28.21
N HIS A 29 -2.32 -13.43 -28.66
CA HIS A 29 -0.98 -13.97 -28.98
C HIS A 29 0.16 -13.36 -28.14
N ASN A 30 -0.07 -12.20 -27.50
CA ASN A 30 0.93 -11.57 -26.62
C ASN A 30 0.27 -10.69 -25.55
N PRO A 31 -0.49 -11.27 -24.59
CA PRO A 31 -1.28 -10.49 -23.65
C PRO A 31 -0.39 -9.60 -22.78
N ARG A 32 -0.59 -8.28 -22.88
CA ARG A 32 0.09 -7.29 -22.03
C ARG A 32 -0.89 -6.64 -21.08
N PHE A 33 -0.45 -6.47 -19.84
CA PHE A 33 -1.23 -5.91 -18.76
C PHE A 33 -0.48 -4.71 -18.19
N SER A 34 -1.20 -3.60 -18.04
CA SER A 34 -0.83 -2.50 -17.17
C SER A 34 -1.75 -2.53 -15.95
N ALA A 35 -1.25 -2.09 -14.82
CA ALA A 35 -2.05 -1.87 -13.63
C ALA A 35 -1.68 -0.55 -13.00
N PHE A 36 -2.68 0.08 -12.39
CA PHE A 36 -2.50 1.24 -11.54
C PHE A 36 -3.33 1.07 -10.28
N ILE A 37 -2.84 1.63 -9.18
CA ILE A 37 -3.49 1.55 -7.88
C ILE A 37 -3.67 2.96 -7.35
N THR A 38 -4.89 3.26 -6.89
CA THR A 38 -5.19 4.55 -6.28
C THR A 38 -5.30 4.38 -4.77
N ILE A 39 -4.53 5.18 -4.03
CA ILE A 39 -4.51 5.18 -2.56
C ILE A 39 -4.54 6.62 -2.07
N ASN A 40 -5.57 6.96 -1.28
CA ASN A 40 -5.70 8.29 -0.70
C ASN A 40 -5.61 9.43 -1.74
N GLY A 41 -6.18 9.21 -2.94
CA GLY A 41 -6.16 10.17 -4.06
C GLY A 41 -4.87 10.20 -4.89
N ALA A 42 -3.82 9.44 -4.50
CA ALA A 42 -2.60 9.28 -5.30
C ALA A 42 -2.70 8.01 -6.15
N ALA A 43 -2.46 8.14 -7.45
CA ALA A 43 -2.40 7.01 -8.38
C ALA A 43 -0.95 6.58 -8.63
N PHE A 44 -0.72 5.27 -8.55
CA PHE A 44 0.57 4.63 -8.80
C PHE A 44 0.41 3.73 -10.02
N ASP A 45 0.88 4.20 -11.16
CA ASP A 45 0.88 3.48 -12.41
C ASP A 45 2.19 2.74 -12.65
N MET A 46 2.09 1.59 -13.28
CA MET A 46 3.26 0.92 -13.81
C MET A 46 3.59 1.41 -15.20
N VAL A 47 4.83 1.89 -15.37
CA VAL A 47 5.41 2.24 -16.67
C VAL A 47 5.60 1.01 -17.57
N GLN A 48 5.79 -0.18 -16.99
CA GLN A 48 6.05 -1.41 -17.74
C GLN A 48 4.80 -2.27 -17.95
N LEU A 49 4.66 -2.76 -19.18
CA LEU A 49 3.64 -3.73 -19.58
C LEU A 49 4.16 -5.15 -19.39
N VAL A 50 3.50 -5.91 -18.52
CA VAL A 50 3.89 -7.30 -18.19
C VAL A 50 2.90 -8.30 -18.75
N MET A 51 3.32 -9.58 -18.85
CA MET A 51 2.52 -10.64 -19.47
C MET A 51 1.42 -11.20 -18.56
N SER A 52 1.36 -10.77 -17.29
CA SER A 52 0.43 -11.26 -16.28
C SER A 52 -0.24 -10.12 -15.51
N SER A 53 -1.57 -10.12 -15.44
CA SER A 53 -2.34 -9.19 -14.60
C SER A 53 -1.95 -9.25 -13.12
N LYS A 54 -1.58 -10.44 -12.62
CA LYS A 54 -1.16 -10.63 -11.23
C LYS A 54 0.18 -9.97 -10.96
N GLU A 55 1.11 -10.09 -11.89
CA GLU A 55 2.41 -9.44 -11.83
C GLU A 55 2.24 -7.92 -11.91
N ALA A 56 1.36 -7.47 -12.83
CA ALA A 56 1.05 -6.07 -12.98
C ALA A 56 0.51 -5.45 -11.67
N GLN A 57 -0.44 -6.12 -11.04
CA GLN A 57 -0.97 -5.68 -9.76
C GLN A 57 0.08 -5.69 -8.66
N ASN A 58 0.92 -6.72 -8.57
CA ASN A 58 1.95 -6.79 -7.53
C ASN A 58 2.99 -5.68 -7.66
N ASP A 59 3.40 -5.35 -8.87
CA ASP A 59 4.40 -4.31 -9.11
C ASP A 59 3.82 -2.91 -8.84
N ALA A 60 2.56 -2.65 -9.21
CA ALA A 60 1.85 -1.44 -8.80
C ALA A 60 1.75 -1.32 -7.26
N VAL A 61 1.44 -2.43 -6.55
CA VAL A 61 1.41 -2.43 -5.07
C VAL A 61 2.80 -2.15 -4.50
N ARG A 62 3.86 -2.72 -5.09
CA ARG A 62 5.22 -2.51 -4.64
C ARG A 62 5.62 -1.04 -4.76
N LEU A 63 5.29 -0.38 -5.88
CA LEU A 63 5.53 1.05 -6.08
C LEU A 63 4.80 1.90 -5.04
N ALA A 64 3.52 1.63 -4.81
CA ALA A 64 2.74 2.34 -3.80
C ALA A 64 3.31 2.13 -2.39
N LEU A 65 3.60 0.88 -2.01
CA LEU A 65 4.21 0.57 -0.71
C LEU A 65 5.55 1.28 -0.53
N ALA A 66 6.45 1.17 -1.50
CA ALA A 66 7.77 1.81 -1.46
C ALA A 66 7.63 3.32 -1.27
N HIS A 67 6.73 3.98 -2.02
CA HIS A 67 6.47 5.41 -1.86
C HIS A 67 6.03 5.77 -0.43
N PHE A 68 5.10 5.02 0.15
CA PHE A 68 4.61 5.32 1.51
C PHE A 68 5.57 4.88 2.63
N THR A 69 6.45 3.92 2.38
CA THR A 69 7.47 3.48 3.35
C THR A 69 8.76 4.30 3.27
N ASP A 70 9.17 4.75 2.09
CA ASP A 70 10.37 5.59 1.90
C ASP A 70 10.11 7.05 2.33
N LEU A 71 8.87 7.54 2.16
CA LEU A 71 8.46 8.84 2.72
C LEU A 71 8.31 8.81 4.25
N GLN A 72 8.52 7.67 4.89
CA GLN A 72 8.69 7.63 6.33
C GLN A 72 10.13 8.09 6.62
N PRO A 73 10.36 9.32 7.13
CA PRO A 73 11.65 9.57 7.75
C PRO A 73 11.79 8.48 8.80
N ARG A 74 12.89 7.72 8.74
CA ARG A 74 13.30 6.78 9.77
C ARG A 74 12.97 7.42 11.12
N GLN A 75 11.91 6.98 11.78
CA GLN A 75 11.65 7.42 13.15
C GLN A 75 12.69 6.69 14.01
N THR A 76 13.91 7.23 13.97
CA THR A 76 14.82 7.21 15.10
C THR A 76 14.06 7.78 16.29
N ASN A 77 13.98 6.98 17.36
CA ASN A 77 13.41 7.26 18.68
C ASN A 77 11.92 6.94 18.89
N GLN A 78 11.66 5.71 19.30
CA GLN A 78 10.68 5.44 20.36
C GLN A 78 11.39 4.68 21.50
N PRO A 79 11.86 5.37 22.56
CA PRO A 79 12.01 4.77 23.87
C PRO A 79 10.62 4.61 24.51
N SER A 80 10.39 3.41 25.05
CA SER A 80 9.31 2.96 25.93
C SER A 80 8.51 4.03 26.70
N LEU A 81 7.19 3.83 26.74
CA LEU A 81 6.36 4.23 27.89
C LEU A 81 5.62 2.98 28.42
N PRO A 82 5.86 2.55 29.67
CA PRO A 82 4.96 1.63 30.34
C PRO A 82 3.64 2.37 30.61
N ALA A 83 2.51 1.72 30.33
CA ALA A 83 1.19 2.22 30.67
C ALA A 83 1.05 2.28 32.21
N SER A 84 1.49 3.40 32.80
CA SER A 84 1.10 3.82 34.13
C SER A 84 -0.30 4.43 34.02
N SER A 85 -1.32 3.60 34.18
CA SER A 85 -2.67 4.09 34.47
C SER A 85 -2.84 4.11 35.98
N SER A 86 -2.56 5.27 36.54
CA SER A 86 -3.02 5.73 37.84
C SER A 86 -4.53 5.52 37.97
N LYS A 87 -4.98 4.82 39.00
CA LYS A 87 -6.32 5.03 39.58
C LYS A 87 -6.13 5.79 40.89
N THR A 88 -6.47 7.07 40.86
CA THR A 88 -6.55 7.93 42.05
C THR A 88 -8.03 8.10 42.42
N VAL A 89 -8.37 7.57 43.60
CA VAL A 89 -9.25 8.12 44.67
C VAL A 89 -10.61 8.77 44.31
N LEU A 90 -11.70 8.33 44.99
CA LEU A 90 -12.41 9.07 46.07
C LEU A 90 -13.80 8.45 46.34
N GLY A 91 -14.20 8.34 47.61
CA GLY A 91 -15.58 8.14 48.05
C GLY A 91 -15.76 7.04 49.08
#